data_AF-A0A7V9Z8L8-F1
#
_entry.id   AF-A0A7V9Z8L8-F1
#
_cell.length_a   1.000
_cell.length_b   1.000
_cell.length_c   1.000
_cell.angle_alpha   90.00
_cell.angle_beta   90.00
_cell.angle_gamma   90.00
#
_symmetry.space_group_name_H-M   'P 1'
#
loop_
_entity.id
_entity.type
_entity.pdbx_description
1 polymer ?
#
loop_
_entity_poly.entity_id
_entity_poly.type
_entity_poly.pdbx_seq_one_letter_code
_entity_poly.pdbx_strand_id
1 'polypeptide(L)' 'MGKLIRTAIIKQKQFYIYKLLKTGLFPDANALRQWTVSELRREYERYGLQQKKKRGNN' A
#
# COMPACT_ATOMS: atom_id res chain seq x y z
N MET A 1 -24.30 12.14 5.04
CA MET A 1 -23.49 10.90 5.22
C MET A 1 -22.25 10.86 4.30
N GLY A 2 -21.52 11.97 4.07
CA GLY A 2 -20.35 11.98 3.15
C GLY A 2 -18.97 12.04 3.83
N LYS A 3 -18.93 12.40 5.12
CA LYS A 3 -17.67 12.57 5.86
C LYS A 3 -16.97 11.24 6.14
N LEU A 4 -17.72 10.21 6.52
CA LEU A 4 -17.19 8.89 6.89
C LEU A 4 -16.48 8.19 5.72
N ILE A 5 -17.03 8.30 4.51
CA ILE A 5 -16.45 7.71 3.29
C ILE A 5 -15.11 8.37 2.96
N ARG A 6 -15.04 9.70 3.06
CA ARG A 6 -13.77 10.44 2.88
C ARG A 6 -12.73 10.04 3.91
N THR A 7 -13.10 9.90 5.18
CA THR A 7 -12.18 9.46 6.24
C THR A 7 -11.67 8.05 6.00
N ALA A 8 -12.54 7.15 5.52
CA ALA A 8 -12.15 5.78 5.17
C ALA A 8 -11.12 5.76 4.04
N ILE A 9 -11.32 6.54 2.97
CA ILE A 9 -10.38 6.64 1.85
C ILE A 9 -9.01 7.19 2.30
N ILE A 10 -9.02 8.22 3.15
CA ILE A 10 -7.77 8.82 3.69
C ILE A 10 -7.03 7.79 4.55
N LYS A 11 -7.74 7.08 5.45
CA LYS A 11 -7.15 6.01 6.26
C LYS A 11 -6.61 4.88 5.40
N GLN A 12 -7.31 4.51 4.33
CA GLN A 12 -6.88 3.46 3.42
C GLN A 12 -5.57 3.85 2.70
N LYS A 13 -5.47 5.11 2.24
CA LYS A 13 -4.24 5.63 1.65
C LYS A 13 -3.07 5.57 2.65
N GLN A 14 -3.27 6.08 3.86
CA GLN A 14 -2.25 6.06 4.92
C GLN A 14 -1.83 4.63 5.29
N PHE A 15 -2.78 3.68 5.33
CA PHE A 15 -2.49 2.28 5.61
C PHE A 15 -1.54 1.68 4.56
N TYR A 16 -1.79 1.89 3.27
CA TYR A 16 -0.91 1.36 2.23
C TYR A 16 0.46 2.04 2.25
N ILE A 17 0.54 3.36 2.44
CA ILE A 17 1.82 4.08 2.58
C ILE A 17 2.62 3.49 3.74
N TYR A 18 2.00 3.29 4.91
CA TYR A 18 2.67 2.70 6.07
C TYR A 18 3.15 1.27 5.81
N LYS A 19 2.31 0.43 5.17
CA LYS A 19 2.69 -0.93 4.81
C LYS A 19 3.87 -0.95 3.83
N LEU A 20 3.89 -0.08 2.83
CA LEU A 20 4.95 0.01 1.82
C LEU A 20 6.23 0.64 2.37
N LEU A 21 6.14 1.60 3.30
CA LEU A 21 7.32 2.08 4.03
C LEU A 21 7.94 0.97 4.89
N LYS A 22 7.08 0.17 5.54
CA LYS A 22 7.55 -0.95 6.38
C LYS A 22 8.22 -2.07 5.58
N THR A 23 7.97 -2.20 4.28
CA THR A 23 8.72 -3.17 3.45
C THR A 23 10.15 -2.73 3.18
N GLY A 24 10.50 -1.47 3.48
CA GLY A 24 11.85 -0.92 3.27
C GLY A 24 12.22 -0.69 1.81
N LEU A 25 11.29 -0.94 0.88
CA LEU A 25 11.51 -0.71 -0.55
C LEU A 25 11.42 0.75 -0.97
N PHE A 26 10.66 1.53 -0.20
CA PHE A 26 10.40 2.92 -0.48
C PHE A 26 11.11 3.75 0.59
N PRO A 27 12.25 4.40 0.25
CA PRO A 27 12.95 5.27 1.18
C PRO A 27 12.19 6.56 1.45
N ASP A 28 11.31 6.97 0.52
CA ASP A 28 10.62 8.27 0.57
C ASP A 28 9.11 8.15 0.75
N ALA A 29 8.63 8.61 1.90
CA ALA A 29 7.21 8.77 2.17
C ALA A 29 6.56 9.82 1.24
N ASN A 30 7.34 10.81 0.79
CA ASN A 30 6.86 11.84 -0.14
C ASN A 30 6.55 11.25 -1.53
N ALA A 31 7.40 10.34 -2.02
CA ALA A 31 7.15 9.63 -3.27
C ALA A 31 5.85 8.81 -3.17
N LEU A 32 5.67 8.05 -2.08
CA LEU A 32 4.44 7.28 -1.84
C LEU A 32 3.19 8.15 -1.68
N ARG A 33 3.35 9.40 -1.26
CA ARG A 33 2.25 10.35 -1.09
C ARG A 33 1.77 10.94 -2.42
N GLN A 34 2.68 11.06 -3.40
CA GLN A 34 2.34 11.42 -4.78
C GLN A 34 1.58 10.29 -5.49
N TRP A 35 1.76 9.04 -5.07
CA TRP A 35 1.05 7.90 -5.65
C TRP A 35 -0.44 7.90 -5.29
N THR A 36 -1.24 7.39 -6.22
CA THR A 36 -2.68 7.19 -6.03
C THR A 36 -2.96 5.95 -5.17
N VAL A 37 -4.15 5.87 -4.57
CA VAL A 37 -4.57 4.71 -3.76
C VAL A 37 -4.51 3.41 -4.59
N SER A 38 -4.84 3.48 -5.88
CA SER A 38 -4.79 2.34 -6.79
C SER A 38 -3.36 1.84 -7.03
N GLU A 39 -2.38 2.74 -7.17
CA GLU A 39 -0.97 2.36 -7.33
C GLU A 39 -0.41 1.74 -6.05
N LEU A 40 -0.67 2.38 -4.90
CA LEU A 40 -0.27 1.85 -3.59
C LEU A 40 -0.87 0.46 -3.34
N ARG A 41 -2.14 0.27 -3.72
CA ARG A 41 -2.83 -1.02 -3.63
C ARG A 41 -2.22 -2.05 -4.58
N ARG A 42 -1.96 -1.70 -5.84
CA ARG A 42 -1.36 -2.60 -6.84
C ARG A 42 0.01 -3.08 -6.38
N GLU A 43 0.83 -2.18 -5.85
CA GLU A 43 2.16 -2.53 -5.34
C GLU A 43 2.06 -3.41 -4.09
N TYR A 44 1.14 -3.10 -3.18
CA TYR A 44 0.87 -3.94 -2.02
C TYR A 44 0.42 -5.36 -2.42
N GLU A 45 -0.50 -5.48 -3.37
CA GLU A 45 -0.96 -6.77 -3.89
C GLU A 45 0.17 -7.52 -4.60
N ARG A 46 0.98 -6.82 -5.40
CA ARG A 46 2.18 -7.37 -6.04
C ARG A 46 3.16 -7.91 -4.99
N TYR A 47 3.32 -7.21 -3.87
CA TYR A 47 4.14 -7.67 -2.75
C TYR A 47 3.57 -8.92 -2.08
N GLY A 48 2.27 -8.94 -1.82
CA GLY A 48 1.57 -10.11 -1.28
C GLY A 48 1.69 -11.34 -2.18
N LEU A 49 1.59 -11.15 -3.51
CA LEU A 49 1.75 -12.21 -4.50
C LEU A 49 3.20 -12.70 -4.60
N GLN A 50 4.18 -11.80 -4.51
CA GLN A 50 5.61 -12.17 -4.49
C GLN A 50 5.96 -12.99 -3.24
N GLN A 51 5.43 -12.62 -2.07
CA GLN A 51 5.60 -13.38 -0.83
C GLN A 51 4.92 -14.76 -0.90
N LYS A 52 3.74 -14.85 -1.52
CA LYS A 52 3.08 -16.15 -1.77
C LYS A 52 3.87 -17.03 -2.73
N LYS A 53 4.41 -16.47 -3.81
CA LYS A 53 5.27 -17.22 -4.76
C LYS A 53 6.53 -17.75 -4.10
N LYS A 54 7.17 -16.98 -3.21
CA LYS A 54 8.34 -17.45 -2.45
C LYS A 54 8.05 -18.59 -1.46
N ARG A 55 6.79 -18.79 -1.07
CA ARG A 55 6.39 -19.79 -0.07
C ARG A 55 5.74 -21.05 -0.67
N GLY A 56 5.50 -21.07 -1.98
CA GLY A 56 4.91 -22.20 -2.71
C GLY A 56 5.90 -22.96 -3.62
N ASN A 57 7.20 -22.71 -3.48
CA ASN A 57 8.25 -23.44 -4.19
C ASN A 57 9.14 -24.17 -3.18
N ASN A 58 8.57 -25.18 -2.51
CA ASN A 58 9.29 -26.23 -1.80
C ASN A 58 8.48 -27.52 -1.84
#